data_AF-A0A327SAZ0-F1
#
_entry.id   AF-A0A327SAZ0-F1
#
_cell.length_a   1.000
_cell.length_b   1.000
_cell.length_c   1.000
_cell.angle_alpha   90.00
_cell.angle_beta   90.00
_cell.angle_gamma   90.00
#
_symmetry.space_group_name_H-M   'P 1'
#
loop_
_entity.id
_entity.type
_entity.pdbx_description
1 polymer ?
#
loop_
_entity_poly.entity_id
_entity_poly.type
_entity_poly.pdbx_seq_one_letter_code
_entity_poly.pdbx_strand_id
1 'polypeptide(L)' 'MAKHEIIPCERCGVPIECKANSYTKCQCSVVYLDLNEVQYISEHYDSCLCAKCLFELQQEYRDSLTSNTGS' A
#
# COMPACT_ATOMS: atom_id res chain seq x y z
N MET A 1 16.12 11.31 19.24
CA MET A 1 16.71 11.12 17.89
C MET A 1 15.89 10.06 17.20
N ALA A 2 14.90 10.47 16.39
CA ALA A 2 14.03 9.53 15.69
C ALA A 2 14.85 8.91 14.56
N LYS A 3 15.20 7.62 14.69
CA LYS A 3 15.77 6.83 13.59
C LYS A 3 14.65 6.63 12.58
N HIS A 4 14.54 7.54 11.62
CA HIS A 4 13.69 7.38 10.46
C HIS A 4 14.32 6.30 9.60
N GLU A 5 13.80 5.07 9.69
CA GLU A 5 14.26 3.98 8.84
C GLU A 5 13.65 4.19 7.45
N ILE A 6 14.49 4.66 6.53
CA ILE A 6 14.15 4.78 5.11
C ILE A 6 14.33 3.38 4.52
N ILE A 7 13.23 2.75 4.14
CA ILE A 7 13.26 1.44 3.47
C ILE A 7 12.81 1.60 2.01
N PRO A 8 13.32 0.78 1.08
CA PRO A 8 12.86 0.81 -0.30
C PRO A 8 11.47 0.16 -0.41
N CYS A 9 10.59 0.78 -1.19
CA CYS A 9 9.31 0.17 -1.58
C CYS A 9 9.58 -1.10 -2.40
N GLU A 10 8.97 -2.22 -2.04
CA GLU A 10 9.17 -3.49 -2.75
C GLU A 10 8.74 -3.44 -4.22
N ARG A 11 7.71 -2.64 -4.53
CA ARG A 11 7.17 -2.53 -5.89
C ARG A 11 7.97 -1.62 -6.81
N CYS A 12 8.33 -0.42 -6.35
CA CYS A 12 8.98 0.60 -7.20
C CYS A 12 10.40 0.99 -6.77
N GLY A 13 10.89 0.46 -5.66
CA GLY A 13 12.22 0.78 -5.12
C GLY A 13 12.35 2.19 -4.53
N VAL A 14 11.28 3.00 -4.53
CA VAL A 14 11.34 4.36 -4.00
C VAL A 14 11.62 4.33 -2.49
N PRO A 15 12.57 5.15 -1.98
CA PRO A 15 12.79 5.26 -0.55
C PRO A 15 11.55 5.81 0.14
N ILE A 16 10.99 5.04 1.07
CA ILE A 16 9.86 5.44 1.90
C ILE A 16 10.26 5.53 3.36
N GLU A 17 9.70 6.54 4.02
CA GLU A 17 9.73 6.60 5.48
C GLU A 17 8.65 5.63 6.03
N CYS A 18 9.00 4.35 6.15
CA CYS A 18 8.10 3.37 6.79
C CYS A 18 8.27 3.48 8.31
N LYS A 19 7.26 4.00 9.01
CA LYS A 19 7.18 3.90 10.46
C LYS A 19 6.48 2.60 10.82
N ALA A 20 7.08 1.45 10.50
CA ALA A 20 6.51 0.13 10.81
C ALA A 20 6.21 -0.04 12.32
N ASN A 21 7.05 0.56 13.18
CA ASN A 21 6.82 0.63 14.64
C ASN A 21 5.70 1.59 15.08
N SER A 22 5.14 2.39 14.17
CA SER A 22 4.06 3.34 14.44
C SER A 22 3.17 3.45 13.20
N TYR A 23 2.47 2.36 12.89
CA TYR A 23 1.55 2.21 11.75
C TYR A 23 0.61 3.42 11.59
N THR A 24 0.10 3.97 12.69
CA THR A 24 -0.79 5.15 12.72
C THR A 24 -0.14 6.47 12.29
N LYS A 25 1.19 6.51 12.13
CA LYS A 25 1.96 7.68 11.65
C LYS A 25 2.74 7.41 10.37
N CYS A 26 2.53 6.26 9.75
CA CYS A 26 3.22 5.90 8.51
C CYS A 26 2.57 6.63 7.32
N GLN A 27 3.37 7.02 6.33
CA GLN A 27 2.86 7.59 5.08
C GLN A 27 1.91 6.65 4.35
N CYS A 28 1.91 5.34 4.61
CA CYS A 28 0.90 4.43 4.07
C CYS A 28 -0.52 4.69 4.63
N SER A 29 -0.65 5.25 5.84
CA SER A 29 -1.95 5.55 6.47
C SER A 29 -2.69 6.72 5.82
N VAL A 30 -2.07 7.44 4.88
CA VAL A 30 -2.75 8.46 4.06
C VAL A 30 -3.69 7.84 3.02
N VAL A 31 -3.43 6.58 2.65
CA VAL A 31 -4.23 5.84 1.69
C VAL A 31 -5.32 5.11 2.46
N TYR A 32 -6.56 5.46 2.17
CA TYR A 32 -7.72 4.76 2.73
C TYR A 32 -7.99 3.53 1.87
N LEU A 33 -7.62 2.37 2.39
CA LEU A 33 -7.88 1.09 1.76
C LEU A 33 -8.98 0.36 2.53
N ASP A 34 -9.93 -0.24 1.80
CA ASP A 34 -10.95 -1.09 2.38
C ASP A 34 -10.38 -2.49 2.72
N LEU A 35 -11.13 -3.30 3.48
CA LEU A 35 -10.67 -4.63 3.92
C LEU A 35 -10.31 -5.53 2.74
N ASN A 36 -11.05 -5.43 1.64
CA ASN A 36 -10.78 -6.21 0.43
C ASN A 36 -9.49 -5.75 -0.27
N GLU A 37 -9.26 -4.44 -0.34
CA GLU A 37 -8.06 -3.86 -0.94
C GLU A 37 -6.82 -4.20 -0.12
N VAL A 38 -6.90 -4.11 1.22
CA VAL A 38 -5.81 -4.48 2.12
C VAL A 38 -5.47 -5.96 2.00
N GLN A 39 -6.47 -6.84 1.94
CA GLN A 39 -6.26 -8.27 1.73
C GLN A 39 -5.57 -8.53 0.39
N TYR A 40 -6.11 -7.98 -0.70
CA TYR A 40 -5.50 -8.10 -2.03
C TYR A 40 -4.03 -7.68 -2.03
N ILE A 41 -3.70 -6.54 -1.41
CA ILE A 41 -2.33 -6.06 -1.33
C ILE A 41 -1.46 -7.00 -0.49
N SER A 42 -1.95 -7.47 0.65
CA SER A 42 -1.22 -8.37 1.56
C SER A 42 -0.98 -9.76 0.96
N GLU A 43 -1.83 -10.20 0.04
CA GLU A 43 -1.64 -11.45 -0.70
C GLU A 43 -0.60 -11.34 -1.83
N HIS A 44 -0.33 -10.12 -2.31
CA HIS A 44 0.61 -9.88 -3.41
C HIS A 44 1.97 -9.33 -2.94
N TYR A 45 2.01 -8.64 -1.80
CA TYR A 45 3.19 -7.96 -1.28
C TYR A 45 3.30 -8.15 0.23
N ASP A 46 4.41 -8.70 0.69
CA ASP A 46 4.70 -8.93 2.12
C ASP A 46 5.46 -7.76 2.77
N SER A 47 6.05 -6.84 1.97
CA SER A 47 6.83 -5.69 2.46
C SER A 47 6.09 -4.35 2.41
N CYS A 48 6.65 -3.31 3.03
CA CYS A 48 6.08 -1.96 2.97
C CYS A 48 6.04 -1.42 1.51
N LEU A 49 4.89 -0.88 1.14
CA LEU A 49 4.67 -0.17 -0.12
C LEU A 49 4.52 1.34 0.11
N CYS A 50 4.92 2.12 -0.89
CA CYS A 50 4.74 3.56 -0.88
C CYS A 50 3.28 3.95 -1.15
N ALA A 51 2.87 5.13 -0.69
CA ALA A 51 1.52 5.64 -0.92
C ALA A 51 1.14 5.64 -2.41
N LYS A 52 2.08 5.97 -3.31
CA LYS A 52 1.86 5.90 -4.77
C LYS A 52 1.50 4.49 -5.23
N CYS A 53 2.26 3.48 -4.82
CA CYS A 53 1.97 2.09 -5.18
C CYS A 53 0.67 1.59 -4.57
N LEU A 54 0.35 1.98 -3.34
CA LEU A 54 -0.93 1.65 -2.71
C LEU A 54 -2.11 2.27 -3.48
N PHE A 55 -1.99 3.53 -3.93
CA PHE A 55 -3.02 4.16 -4.79
C PHE A 55 -3.15 3.46 -6.14
N GLU A 56 -2.04 3.08 -6.76
CA GLU A 56 -2.07 2.33 -8.03
C GLU A 56 -2.77 0.97 -7.84
N LEU A 57 -2.41 0.21 -6.81
CA LEU A 57 -3.02 -1.09 -6.50
C LEU A 57 -4.49 -0.97 -6.13
N GLN A 58 -4.88 0.08 -5.38
CA GLN A 58 -6.28 0.39 -5.11
C GLN A 58 -7.06 0.57 -6.41
N GLN A 59 -6.53 1.37 -7.35
CA GLN A 59 -7.21 1.63 -8.62
C GLN A 59 -7.25 0.36 -9.49
N GLU A 60 -6.17 -0.42 -9.55
CA GLU A 60 -6.13 -1.71 -10.23
C GLU A 60 -7.19 -2.68 -9.67
N TYR A 61 -7.29 -2.78 -8.34
CA TYR A 61 -8.29 -3.62 -7.69
C TYR A 61 -9.72 -3.16 -8.05
N ARG A 62 -9.99 -1.85 -7.95
CA ARG A 62 -11.31 -1.30 -8.28
C ARG A 62 -11.68 -1.48 -9.75
N ASP A 63 -10.73 -1.33 -10.67
CA ASP A 63 -10.93 -1.57 -12.10
C ASP A 63 -11.18 -3.05 -12.42
N SER A 64 -10.53 -3.95 -11.67
CA SER A 64 -10.79 -5.39 -11.78
C SER A 64 -12.20 -5.79 -11.31
N LEU A 65 -12.77 -5.06 -10.35
CA LEU A 65 -14.13 -5.30 -9.86
C LEU A 65 -15.21 -4.78 -10.82
N THR A 66 -14.97 -3.62 -11.45
CA THR A 66 -15.92 -3.03 -12.41
C THR A 66 -16.04 -3.84 -13.68
N SER A 67 -14.97 -4.54 -14.09
CA SER A 67 -14.97 -5.44 -15.24
C SER A 67 -15.60 -6.82 -14.99
N ASN A 68 -15.85 -7.19 -13.72
CA ASN A 68 -16.38 -8.51 -13.35
C ASN A 68 -17.84 -8.48 -12.83
N THR A 69 -18.46 -7.30 -12.74
CA THR A 69 -19.88 -7.15 -12.35
C THR A 69 -20.74 -6.93 -13.59
N GLY A 70 -20.84 -7.96 -14.42
CA GLY A 70 -21.60 -7.91 -15.67
C GLY A 70 -21.84 -9.30 -16.24
N SER A 71 -22.61 -10.13 -15.54
CA SER A 71 -23.25 -11.32 -16.10
C SER A 71 -24.61 -11.51 -15.46
#